data_AF-A0A7Z9XU17-F1
#
_entry.id   AF-A0A7Z9XU17-F1
#
_cell.length_a   1.000
_cell.length_b   1.000
_cell.length_c   1.000
_cell.angle_alpha   90.00
_cell.angle_beta   90.00
_cell.angle_gamma   90.00
#
_symmetry.space_group_name_H-M   'P 1'
#
loop_
_entity.id
_entity.type
_entity.pdbx_description
1 polymer ?
#
loop_
_entity_poly.entity_id
_entity_poly.type
_entity_poly.pdbx_seq_one_letter_code
_entity_poly.pdbx_strand_id
1 'polypeptide(L)'
;DETLILQDLANDVYKKLVVRDNRIKGAVMYGDTMDGTWYFQLLREGTDISAFRSTILFGQHDLGDAGHGDESRVAALSSDAEICGCNGVTKGDIVDAIQTKGLFTLDDVRAHTKASASCGSCTGLVEAILSSTVGEGYEAKPSRKPVCACTEHSHDDVIQAIAERELKDMRAVFDFLEWKTPDGCATCRPALNYYLLARWPEEYQDDAQSRFINERAHGNIQKDGTYSVVPRMFGGLCTPSDLRAIADVCDKYDVPEMKVTGGQRIDLFGVKKEDLPPLWKDLTDAGFVSGHAYGKAMRTVKTCAGKTWCRFGTQNSTGLGVKLEELTWGSWMPHKYKLAVSG
;
A
#
# COMPACT_ATOMS: atom_id res chain seq x y z
N ASP A 1 -26.19 2.12 -9.66
CA ASP A 1 -25.40 2.94 -8.72
C ASP A 1 -24.95 4.17 -9.43
N GLU A 2 -25.13 5.31 -8.76
CA GLU A 2 -24.68 6.61 -9.23
C GLU A 2 -23.33 6.94 -8.60
N THR A 3 -22.57 7.85 -9.21
CA THR A 3 -21.29 8.29 -8.68
C THR A 3 -21.25 9.80 -8.54
N LEU A 4 -20.84 10.28 -7.38
CA LEU A 4 -20.49 11.68 -7.13
C LEU A 4 -18.96 11.76 -7.14
N ILE A 5 -18.38 12.66 -7.93
CA ILE A 5 -16.93 12.78 -8.10
C ILE A 5 -16.51 14.24 -7.91
N LEU A 6 -15.50 14.47 -7.07
CA LEU A 6 -14.74 15.71 -6.99
C LEU A 6 -13.29 15.40 -7.36
N GLN A 7 -12.73 16.19 -8.28
CA GLN A 7 -11.36 16.04 -8.75
C GLN A 7 -10.73 17.42 -8.84
N ASP A 8 -9.70 17.64 -8.02
CA ASP A 8 -8.86 18.82 -8.04
C ASP A 8 -7.41 18.38 -8.27
N LEU A 9 -6.98 18.48 -9.52
CA LEU A 9 -5.64 18.06 -9.95
C LEU A 9 -4.53 18.98 -9.41
N ALA A 10 -4.83 20.25 -9.12
CA ALA A 10 -3.82 21.18 -8.64
C ALA A 10 -3.45 20.91 -7.18
N ASN A 11 -4.39 20.36 -6.41
CA ASN A 11 -4.22 20.02 -5.00
C ASN A 11 -4.11 18.51 -4.75
N ASP A 12 -3.95 17.69 -5.80
CA ASP A 12 -3.90 16.22 -5.75
C ASP A 12 -5.09 15.55 -5.04
N VAL A 13 -6.27 16.19 -5.05
CA VAL A 13 -7.49 15.68 -4.38
C VAL A 13 -8.39 14.94 -5.38
N TYR A 14 -8.75 13.71 -5.04
CA TYR A 14 -9.80 12.97 -5.72
C TYR A 14 -10.73 12.34 -4.69
N LYS A 15 -12.04 12.59 -4.80
CA LYS A 15 -13.07 11.98 -3.96
C LYS A 15 -14.16 11.41 -4.87
N LYS A 16 -14.49 10.13 -4.69
CA LYS A 16 -15.59 9.46 -5.38
C LYS A 16 -16.47 8.72 -4.39
N LEU A 17 -17.76 9.07 -4.39
CA LEU A 17 -18.79 8.34 -3.63
C LEU A 17 -19.64 7.53 -4.59
N VAL A 18 -19.87 6.26 -4.26
CA VAL A 18 -20.83 5.39 -4.95
C VAL A 18 -22.13 5.45 -4.16
N VAL A 19 -23.22 5.84 -4.81
CA VAL A 19 -24.51 6.10 -4.17
C VAL A 19 -25.59 5.19 -4.76
N ARG A 20 -26.44 4.63 -3.91
CA ARG A 20 -27.66 3.88 -4.28
C ARG A 20 -28.78 4.31 -3.34
N ASP A 21 -29.93 4.68 -3.89
CA ASP A 21 -31.12 5.11 -3.14
C ASP A 21 -30.81 6.23 -2.13
N ASN A 22 -30.07 7.26 -2.55
CA ASN A 22 -29.58 8.36 -1.71
C ASN A 22 -28.78 7.91 -0.46
N ARG A 23 -28.12 6.76 -0.52
CA ARG A 23 -27.24 6.26 0.54
C ARG A 23 -25.88 5.90 -0.03
N ILE A 24 -24.81 6.21 0.71
CA ILE A 24 -23.44 5.85 0.32
C ILE A 24 -23.27 4.34 0.40
N LYS A 25 -22.71 3.74 -0.65
CA LYS A 25 -22.36 2.31 -0.76
C LYS A 25 -20.86 2.07 -0.91
N GLY A 26 -20.09 3.12 -1.17
CA GLY A 26 -18.64 3.07 -1.21
C GLY A 26 -18.04 4.45 -1.36
N ALA A 27 -16.78 4.58 -0.96
CA ALA A 27 -16.00 5.79 -1.11
C ALA A 27 -14.59 5.42 -1.59
N VAL A 28 -14.04 6.23 -2.49
CA VAL A 28 -12.64 6.19 -2.92
C VAL A 28 -12.10 7.60 -2.76
N MET A 29 -10.96 7.75 -2.10
CA MET A 29 -10.31 9.04 -1.92
C MET A 29 -8.81 8.94 -2.15
N TYR A 30 -8.23 10.00 -2.69
CA TYR A 30 -6.81 10.19 -2.90
C TYR A 30 -6.47 11.66 -2.59
N GLY A 31 -5.27 11.92 -2.05
CA GLY A 31 -4.90 13.22 -1.51
C GLY A 31 -5.57 13.46 -0.15
N ASP A 32 -6.53 14.40 -0.09
CA ASP A 32 -7.32 14.67 1.12
C ASP A 32 -8.32 13.54 1.42
N THR A 33 -7.99 12.70 2.40
CA THR A 33 -8.82 11.59 2.87
C THR A 33 -9.53 11.85 4.21
N MET A 34 -9.51 13.09 4.70
CA MET A 34 -9.98 13.43 6.05
C MET A 34 -11.46 13.13 6.27
N ASP A 35 -12.29 13.25 5.22
CA ASP A 35 -13.73 12.96 5.28
C ASP A 35 -14.04 11.45 5.28
N GLY A 36 -13.03 10.58 5.18
CA GLY A 36 -13.22 9.14 5.06
C GLY A 36 -13.98 8.50 6.21
N THR A 37 -13.69 8.93 7.43
CA THR A 37 -14.37 8.42 8.62
C THR A 37 -15.85 8.82 8.62
N TRP A 38 -16.16 10.04 8.19
CA TRP A 38 -17.53 10.52 8.06
C TRP A 38 -18.30 9.78 6.97
N TYR A 39 -17.72 9.62 5.78
CA TYR A 39 -18.35 8.82 4.71
C TYR A 39 -18.56 7.35 5.13
N PHE A 40 -17.62 6.76 5.88
CA PHE A 40 -17.76 5.42 6.42
C PHE A 40 -18.90 5.33 7.45
N GLN A 41 -19.03 6.33 8.32
CA GLN A 41 -20.15 6.43 9.25
C GLN A 41 -21.49 6.50 8.52
N LEU A 42 -21.63 7.41 7.55
CA LEU A 42 -22.86 7.54 6.73
C LEU A 42 -23.20 6.23 6.00
N LEU A 43 -22.18 5.52 5.49
CA LEU A 43 -22.35 4.20 4.87
C LEU A 43 -22.84 3.16 5.87
N ARG A 44 -22.24 3.09 7.06
CA ARG A 44 -22.57 2.13 8.12
C ARG A 44 -23.98 2.34 8.68
N GLU A 45 -24.37 3.59 8.91
CA GLU A 45 -25.68 3.99 9.40
C GLU A 45 -26.75 3.97 8.30
N GLY A 46 -26.32 3.92 7.04
CA GLY A 46 -27.20 4.00 5.89
C GLY A 46 -27.91 5.34 5.80
N THR A 47 -27.27 6.43 6.20
CA THR A 47 -27.87 7.76 6.26
C THR A 47 -28.34 8.22 4.88
N ASP A 48 -29.56 8.78 4.82
CA ASP A 48 -30.07 9.42 3.62
C ASP A 48 -29.36 10.76 3.40
N ILE A 49 -28.70 10.91 2.25
CA ILE A 49 -27.90 12.09 1.95
C ILE A 49 -28.66 13.18 1.20
N SER A 50 -29.97 13.02 0.94
CA SER A 50 -30.73 13.89 0.03
C SER A 50 -30.66 15.37 0.45
N ALA A 51 -30.66 15.63 1.75
CA ALA A 51 -30.62 16.98 2.31
C ALA A 51 -29.33 17.75 2.02
N PHE A 52 -28.23 17.04 1.75
CA PHE A 52 -26.90 17.62 1.61
C PHE A 52 -26.10 17.04 0.43
N ARG A 53 -26.80 16.39 -0.50
CA ARG A 53 -26.19 15.66 -1.62
C ARG A 53 -25.34 16.57 -2.51
N SER A 54 -25.71 17.84 -2.67
CA SER A 54 -25.01 18.80 -3.52
C SER A 54 -23.67 19.26 -2.94
N THR A 55 -23.51 19.20 -1.62
CA THR A 55 -22.31 19.69 -0.91
C THR A 55 -21.48 18.58 -0.29
N ILE A 56 -21.99 17.34 -0.27
CA ILE A 56 -21.36 16.20 0.42
C ILE A 56 -19.89 15.96 0.05
N LEU A 57 -19.48 16.21 -1.20
CA LEU A 57 -18.09 16.00 -1.65
C LEU A 57 -17.09 17.02 -1.10
N PHE A 58 -17.58 18.16 -0.61
CA PHE A 58 -16.78 19.19 0.03
C PHE A 58 -16.61 18.95 1.54
N GLY A 59 -17.18 17.86 2.06
CA GLY A 59 -16.99 17.43 3.44
C GLY A 59 -18.11 17.88 4.38
N GLN A 60 -17.97 17.50 5.65
CA GLN A 60 -19.00 17.68 6.68
C GLN A 60 -19.26 19.16 7.02
N HIS A 61 -18.28 20.04 6.81
CA HIS A 61 -18.32 21.46 7.19
C HIS A 61 -19.26 22.30 6.31
N ASP A 62 -19.33 22.01 5.01
CA ASP A 62 -20.21 22.72 4.07
C ASP A 62 -21.70 22.42 4.27
N LEU A 63 -22.03 21.56 5.23
CA LEU A 63 -23.41 21.28 5.62
C LEU A 63 -23.93 22.21 6.72
N GLY A 64 -23.08 23.08 7.29
CA GLY A 64 -23.52 23.90 8.41
C GLY A 64 -22.57 24.94 9.01
N ASP A 65 -21.37 25.20 8.50
CA ASP A 65 -20.58 26.33 9.02
C ASP A 65 -19.76 27.03 7.92
N ALA A 66 -19.66 28.35 8.02
CA ALA A 66 -18.99 29.19 7.03
C ALA A 66 -17.48 29.20 7.31
N GLY A 67 -16.70 28.90 6.27
CA GLY A 67 -15.26 28.71 6.22
C GLY A 67 -14.39 29.19 7.41
N HIS A 68 -13.69 28.24 8.04
CA HIS A 68 -12.37 28.41 8.64
C HIS A 68 -11.56 27.11 8.46
N GLY A 69 -10.25 27.23 8.19
CA GLY A 69 -9.37 26.18 7.63
C GLY A 69 -9.11 24.93 8.49
N ASP A 70 -8.14 24.11 8.07
CA ASP A 70 -7.89 22.72 8.55
C ASP A 70 -7.82 22.52 10.08
N GLU A 71 -7.38 23.52 10.87
CA GLU A 71 -7.38 23.45 12.34
C GLU A 71 -8.79 23.40 12.96
N SER A 72 -9.79 23.97 12.28
CA SER A 72 -11.21 23.99 12.70
C SER A 72 -11.85 22.59 12.65
N ARG A 73 -11.43 21.76 11.69
CA ARG A 73 -12.05 20.44 11.39
C ARG A 73 -11.94 19.48 12.55
N VAL A 74 -10.81 19.50 13.25
CA VAL A 74 -10.56 18.62 14.39
C VAL A 74 -11.17 19.17 15.67
N ALA A 75 -11.13 20.48 15.87
CA ALA A 75 -11.71 21.13 17.05
C ALA A 75 -13.22 20.84 17.16
N ALA A 76 -13.94 20.83 16.04
CA ALA A 76 -15.39 20.60 15.98
C ALA A 76 -15.84 19.16 16.26
N LEU A 77 -14.95 18.16 16.16
CA LEU A 77 -15.31 16.76 16.46
C LEU A 77 -15.63 16.56 17.95
N SER A 78 -16.64 15.75 18.26
CA SER A 78 -16.93 15.36 19.65
C SER A 78 -15.79 14.51 20.23
N SER A 79 -15.65 14.48 21.56
CA SER A 79 -14.65 13.64 22.23
C SER A 79 -14.83 12.15 21.91
N ASP A 80 -16.09 11.69 21.74
CA ASP A 80 -16.42 10.30 21.41
C ASP A 80 -16.23 9.96 19.93
N ALA A 81 -15.86 10.93 19.08
CA ALA A 81 -15.66 10.70 17.66
C ALA A 81 -14.52 9.68 17.45
N GLU A 82 -14.81 8.59 16.75
CA GLU A 82 -13.81 7.58 16.41
C GLU A 82 -12.81 8.18 15.42
N ILE A 83 -11.52 8.19 15.79
CA ILE A 83 -10.43 8.68 14.94
C ILE A 83 -9.67 7.51 14.32
N CYS A 84 -9.41 6.45 15.10
CA CYS A 84 -8.72 5.25 14.62
C CYS A 84 -9.64 4.03 14.67
N GLY A 85 -10.36 3.74 13.59
CA GLY A 85 -11.21 2.54 13.50
C GLY A 85 -10.42 1.22 13.60
N CYS A 86 -9.13 1.20 13.22
CA CYS A 86 -8.28 0.01 13.33
C CYS A 86 -8.03 -0.42 14.78
N ASN A 87 -8.03 0.52 15.73
CA ASN A 87 -7.75 0.27 17.15
C ASN A 87 -8.86 0.76 18.10
N GLY A 88 -9.98 1.26 17.55
CA GLY A 88 -11.10 1.81 18.31
C GLY A 88 -10.78 3.04 19.15
N VAL A 89 -9.87 3.91 18.68
CA VAL A 89 -9.41 5.08 19.45
C VAL A 89 -10.21 6.32 19.08
N THR A 90 -10.72 7.03 20.09
CA THR A 90 -11.51 8.25 19.94
C THR A 90 -10.65 9.52 20.00
N LYS A 91 -11.25 10.68 19.68
CA LYS A 91 -10.60 11.99 19.87
C LYS A 91 -10.24 12.21 21.34
N GLY A 92 -11.14 11.87 22.26
CA GLY A 92 -10.95 11.98 23.70
C GLY A 92 -9.73 11.19 24.18
N ASP A 93 -9.59 9.94 23.76
CA ASP A 93 -8.44 9.11 24.12
C ASP A 93 -7.09 9.74 23.70
N ILE A 94 -7.07 10.39 22.53
CA ILE A 94 -5.86 11.04 22.01
C ILE A 94 -5.56 12.32 22.80
N VAL A 95 -6.57 13.17 23.02
CA VAL A 95 -6.43 14.43 23.78
C VAL A 95 -5.99 14.14 25.22
N ASP A 96 -6.65 13.17 25.87
CA ASP A 96 -6.32 12.76 27.24
C ASP A 96 -4.89 12.23 27.32
N ALA A 97 -4.45 11.41 26.36
CA ALA A 97 -3.08 10.92 26.33
C ALA A 97 -2.06 12.05 26.15
N ILE A 98 -2.33 13.01 25.27
CA ILE A 98 -1.48 14.18 25.04
C ILE A 98 -1.34 15.00 26.33
N GLN A 99 -2.46 15.33 26.97
CA GLN A 99 -2.48 16.19 28.16
C GLN A 99 -1.91 15.51 29.40
N THR A 100 -2.26 14.24 29.64
CA THR A 100 -1.84 13.54 30.86
C THR A 100 -0.39 13.07 30.81
N LYS A 101 0.14 12.77 29.61
CA LYS A 101 1.50 12.23 29.44
C LYS A 101 2.48 13.23 28.81
N GLY A 102 2.02 14.42 28.43
CA GLY A 102 2.86 15.44 27.81
C GLY A 102 3.46 14.97 26.49
N LEU A 103 2.62 14.54 25.55
CA LEU A 103 3.09 14.02 24.25
C LEU A 103 3.22 15.17 23.25
N PHE A 104 4.36 15.29 22.57
CA PHE A 104 4.65 16.39 21.64
C PHE A 104 4.85 15.92 20.20
N THR A 105 5.02 14.62 19.97
CA THR A 105 5.26 14.06 18.64
C THR A 105 4.23 13.02 18.24
N LEU A 106 4.04 12.82 16.93
CA LEU A 106 3.18 11.76 16.41
C LEU A 106 3.63 10.36 16.86
N ASP A 107 4.95 10.15 16.95
CA ASP A 107 5.53 8.88 17.41
C ASP A 107 5.15 8.59 18.88
N ASP A 108 5.11 9.64 19.72
CA ASP A 108 4.66 9.53 21.10
C ASP A 108 3.18 9.17 21.19
N VAL A 109 2.33 9.80 20.37
CA VAL A 109 0.90 9.46 20.32
C VAL A 109 0.70 8.01 19.87
N ARG A 110 1.39 7.57 18.81
CA ARG A 110 1.37 6.19 18.33
C ARG A 110 1.76 5.19 19.40
N ALA A 111 2.81 5.49 20.17
CA ALA A 111 3.30 4.61 21.23
C ALA A 111 2.23 4.38 22.32
N HIS A 112 1.50 5.44 22.70
CA HIS A 112 0.61 5.46 23.86
C HIS A 112 -0.85 5.17 23.57
N THR A 113 -1.37 5.52 22.39
CA THR A 113 -2.79 5.33 22.03
C THR A 113 -2.99 4.25 20.97
N LYS A 114 -1.93 3.88 20.24
CA LYS A 114 -1.97 3.06 19.02
C LYS A 114 -2.69 3.73 17.83
N ALA A 115 -3.24 4.93 17.97
CA ALA A 115 -3.73 5.68 16.81
C ALA A 115 -2.58 5.91 15.82
N SER A 116 -2.86 5.85 14.51
CA SER A 116 -1.87 5.92 13.41
C SER A 116 -0.84 4.76 13.34
N ALA A 117 -0.78 3.85 14.32
CA ALA A 117 0.25 2.82 14.40
C ALA A 117 -0.02 1.53 13.58
N SER A 118 -1.28 1.25 13.25
CA SER A 118 -1.67 -0.01 12.55
C SER A 118 -1.75 0.15 11.03
N CYS A 119 -2.77 0.86 10.56
CA CYS A 119 -3.09 1.02 9.14
C CYS A 119 -2.68 2.40 8.59
N GLY A 120 -2.39 3.37 9.47
CA GLY A 120 -1.90 4.71 9.11
C GLY A 120 -2.93 5.67 8.51
N SER A 121 -4.15 5.23 8.19
CA SER A 121 -5.18 6.05 7.52
C SER A 121 -5.59 7.30 8.31
N CYS A 122 -5.55 7.24 9.65
CA CYS A 122 -5.91 8.36 10.51
C CYS A 122 -4.75 9.29 10.85
N THR A 123 -3.59 9.19 10.18
CA THR A 123 -2.38 9.95 10.57
C THR A 123 -2.59 11.45 10.52
N GLY A 124 -3.13 12.01 9.44
CA GLY A 124 -3.38 13.45 9.34
C GLY A 124 -4.35 13.98 10.40
N LEU A 125 -5.41 13.20 10.72
CA LEU A 125 -6.31 13.53 11.82
C LEU A 125 -5.59 13.55 13.17
N VAL A 126 -4.70 12.58 13.43
CA VAL A 126 -3.92 12.53 14.68
C VAL A 126 -2.94 13.70 14.76
N GLU A 127 -2.28 14.06 13.66
CA GLU A 127 -1.38 15.23 13.60
C GLU A 127 -2.13 16.53 13.84
N ALA A 128 -3.32 16.69 13.25
CA ALA A 128 -4.16 17.85 13.47
C ALA A 128 -4.69 17.93 14.93
N ILE A 129 -5.07 16.80 15.56
CA ILE A 129 -5.41 16.75 17.00
C ILE A 129 -4.20 17.13 17.85
N LEU A 130 -3.03 16.60 17.54
CA LEU A 130 -1.80 16.88 18.27
C LEU A 130 -1.45 18.37 18.18
N SER A 131 -1.47 18.94 16.98
CA SER A 131 -1.24 20.37 16.76
C SER A 131 -2.26 21.23 17.50
N SER A 132 -3.57 20.92 17.42
CA SER A 132 -4.60 21.69 18.12
C SER A 132 -4.54 21.58 19.64
N THR A 133 -4.03 20.46 20.17
CA THR A 133 -3.99 20.20 21.63
C THR A 133 -2.74 20.80 22.27
N VAL A 134 -1.61 20.82 21.56
CA VAL A 134 -0.30 21.24 22.09
C VAL A 134 0.05 22.68 21.68
N GLY A 135 -0.56 23.22 20.61
CA GLY A 135 -0.28 24.57 20.13
C GLY A 135 1.16 24.74 19.61
N GLU A 136 1.83 25.83 20.03
CA GLU A 136 3.20 26.18 19.62
C GLU A 136 4.29 25.17 20.04
N GLY A 137 3.97 24.18 20.88
CA GLY A 137 4.89 23.12 21.31
C GLY A 137 4.98 21.91 20.37
N TYR A 138 4.22 21.89 19.27
CA TYR A 138 4.29 20.81 18.29
C TYR A 138 5.59 20.90 17.46
N GLU A 139 6.54 20.02 17.73
CA GLU A 139 7.70 19.82 16.86
C GLU A 139 7.28 19.01 15.63
N ALA A 140 6.74 19.70 14.62
CA ALA A 140 6.65 19.16 13.27
C ALA A 140 8.08 18.82 12.82
N LYS A 141 8.49 17.54 12.88
CA LYS A 141 9.75 17.11 12.28
C LYS A 141 9.74 17.61 10.83
N PRO A 142 10.80 18.28 10.35
CA PRO A 142 10.87 18.69 8.96
C PRO A 142 10.63 17.48 8.07
N SER A 143 9.66 17.57 7.16
CA SER A 143 9.27 16.53 6.22
C SER A 143 10.40 16.09 5.28
N ARG A 144 11.48 16.86 5.22
CA ARG A 144 12.60 16.67 4.28
C ARG A 144 13.73 15.86 4.90
N LYS A 145 13.45 14.60 5.21
CA LYS A 145 14.50 13.65 5.57
C LYS A 145 15.25 13.21 4.30
N PRO A 146 16.60 13.23 4.28
CA PRO A 146 17.34 12.73 3.14
C PRO A 146 17.01 11.26 2.85
N VAL A 147 17.03 10.88 1.56
CA VAL A 147 16.78 9.49 1.13
C VAL A 147 17.70 8.49 1.86
N CYS A 148 18.98 8.84 1.96
CA CYS A 148 20.00 8.10 2.71
C CYS A 148 21.23 9.00 2.92
N ALA A 149 22.27 8.48 3.58
CA ALA A 149 23.52 9.21 3.83
C ALA A 149 24.29 9.67 2.57
N CYS A 150 23.92 9.16 1.38
CA CYS A 150 24.58 9.52 0.13
C CYS A 150 24.09 10.85 -0.46
N THR A 151 23.07 11.48 0.12
CA THR A 151 22.50 12.74 -0.37
C THR A 151 21.99 13.58 0.80
N GLU A 152 21.77 14.87 0.57
CA GLU A 152 20.98 15.74 1.46
C GLU A 152 19.53 15.90 0.97
N HIS A 153 19.23 15.41 -0.23
CA HIS A 153 17.92 15.54 -0.85
C HIS A 153 16.91 14.53 -0.27
N SER A 154 15.69 15.01 -0.03
CA SER A 154 14.56 14.16 0.34
C SER A 154 14.02 13.38 -0.84
N HIS A 155 13.12 12.44 -0.58
CA HIS A 155 12.45 11.69 -1.64
C HIS A 155 11.71 12.61 -2.62
N ASP A 156 11.02 13.64 -2.11
CA ASP A 156 10.25 14.58 -2.91
C ASP A 156 11.17 15.45 -3.78
N ASP A 157 12.27 15.95 -3.22
CA ASP A 157 13.26 16.74 -3.97
C ASP A 157 13.80 15.96 -5.17
N VAL A 158 14.10 14.67 -4.98
CA VAL A 158 14.62 13.78 -6.03
C VAL A 158 13.55 13.53 -7.10
N ILE A 159 12.32 13.21 -6.71
CA ILE A 159 11.20 12.95 -7.64
C ILE A 159 10.90 14.19 -8.48
N GLN A 160 10.87 15.36 -7.84
CA GLN A 160 10.64 16.64 -8.50
C GLN A 160 11.78 16.96 -9.48
N ALA A 161 13.04 16.78 -9.08
CA ALA A 161 14.18 16.99 -9.96
C ALA A 161 14.16 16.07 -11.19
N ILE A 162 13.83 14.78 -11.01
CA ILE A 162 13.67 13.83 -12.12
C ILE A 162 12.61 14.33 -13.12
N ALA A 163 11.50 14.86 -12.62
CA ALA A 163 10.41 15.34 -13.45
C ALA A 163 10.73 16.66 -14.16
N GLU A 164 11.25 17.66 -13.44
CA GLU A 164 11.49 19.02 -13.95
C GLU A 164 12.72 19.16 -14.84
N ARG A 165 13.73 18.30 -14.63
CA ARG A 165 14.99 18.33 -15.37
C ARG A 165 15.08 17.20 -16.40
N GLU A 166 14.00 16.45 -16.57
CA GLU A 166 13.91 15.33 -17.49
C GLU A 166 15.09 14.34 -17.32
N LEU A 167 15.42 13.99 -16.08
CA LEU A 167 16.51 13.06 -15.78
C LEU A 167 16.03 11.63 -16.09
N LYS A 168 16.65 10.99 -17.09
CA LYS A 168 16.16 9.71 -17.66
C LYS A 168 17.01 8.50 -17.31
N ASP A 169 18.09 8.67 -16.57
CA ASP A 169 18.92 7.56 -16.09
C ASP A 169 19.53 7.87 -14.72
N MET A 170 20.02 6.83 -14.02
CA MET A 170 20.58 6.99 -12.67
C MET A 170 21.79 7.89 -12.63
N ARG A 171 22.63 7.87 -13.68
CA ARG A 171 23.86 8.64 -13.71
C ARG A 171 23.55 10.13 -13.81
N ALA A 172 22.59 10.50 -14.65
CA ALA A 172 22.07 11.86 -14.73
C ALA A 172 21.51 12.34 -13.39
N VAL A 173 20.79 11.48 -12.66
CA VAL A 173 20.31 11.82 -11.30
C VAL A 173 21.48 12.02 -10.34
N PHE A 174 22.46 11.12 -10.32
CA PHE A 174 23.61 11.23 -9.44
C PHE A 174 24.46 12.47 -9.72
N ASP A 175 24.72 12.78 -10.98
CA ASP A 175 25.53 13.92 -11.38
C ASP A 175 24.80 15.26 -11.11
N PHE A 176 23.49 15.34 -11.42
CA PHE A 176 22.71 16.56 -11.22
C PHE A 176 22.46 16.90 -9.74
N LEU A 177 22.18 15.88 -8.91
CA LEU A 177 21.93 16.04 -7.48
C LEU A 177 23.20 15.88 -6.62
N GLU A 178 24.37 15.95 -7.25
CA GLU A 178 25.69 15.90 -6.60
C GLU A 178 25.81 14.78 -5.56
N TRP A 179 25.42 13.56 -5.97
CA TRP A 179 25.35 12.43 -5.07
C TRP A 179 26.72 12.08 -4.50
N LYS A 180 26.84 12.02 -3.17
CA LYS A 180 28.12 11.84 -2.47
C LYS A 180 28.80 10.51 -2.78
N THR A 181 28.02 9.49 -3.11
CA THR A 181 28.50 8.15 -3.45
C THR A 181 28.28 7.90 -4.94
N PRO A 182 29.35 7.81 -5.77
CA PRO A 182 29.22 7.79 -7.24
C PRO A 182 28.33 6.69 -7.84
N ASP A 183 28.15 5.57 -7.13
CA ASP A 183 27.32 4.44 -7.56
C ASP A 183 26.09 4.22 -6.63
N GLY A 184 25.83 5.17 -5.73
CA GLY A 184 24.80 5.04 -4.70
C GLY A 184 25.05 3.89 -3.71
N CYS A 185 24.00 3.52 -2.97
CA CYS A 185 24.03 2.46 -1.97
C CYS A 185 22.78 1.57 -2.06
N ALA A 186 22.72 0.53 -1.21
CA ALA A 186 21.59 -0.40 -1.15
C ALA A 186 20.23 0.24 -0.80
N THR A 187 20.23 1.50 -0.31
CA THR A 187 19.00 2.27 -0.05
C THR A 187 18.56 3.08 -1.26
N CYS A 188 19.45 3.92 -1.82
CA CYS A 188 19.04 4.86 -2.87
C CYS A 188 18.96 4.22 -4.25
N ARG A 189 19.80 3.24 -4.59
CA ARG A 189 19.74 2.59 -5.91
C ARG A 189 18.35 2.00 -6.21
N PRO A 190 17.74 1.17 -5.32
CA PRO A 190 16.39 0.69 -5.55
C PRO A 190 15.34 1.81 -5.61
N ALA A 191 15.52 2.89 -4.85
CA ALA A 191 14.60 4.02 -4.83
C ALA A 191 14.63 4.78 -6.17
N LEU A 192 15.83 5.13 -6.64
CA LEU A 192 16.03 5.80 -7.93
C LEU A 192 15.55 4.95 -9.10
N ASN A 193 15.84 3.65 -9.08
CA ASN A 193 15.33 2.71 -10.09
C ASN A 193 13.80 2.78 -10.18
N TYR A 194 13.13 2.78 -9.03
CA TYR A 194 11.67 2.90 -8.97
C TYR A 194 11.17 4.26 -9.46
N TYR A 195 11.78 5.37 -9.06
CA TYR A 195 11.34 6.71 -9.50
C TYR A 195 11.47 6.89 -11.00
N LEU A 196 12.57 6.42 -11.58
CA LEU A 196 12.80 6.46 -13.02
C LEU A 196 11.81 5.56 -13.76
N LEU A 197 11.56 4.32 -13.29
CA LEU A 197 10.52 3.45 -13.87
C LEU A 197 9.12 4.06 -13.79
N ALA A 198 8.80 4.71 -12.68
CA ALA A 198 7.48 5.32 -12.48
C ALA A 198 7.29 6.56 -13.36
N ARG A 199 8.36 7.35 -13.57
CA ARG A 199 8.29 8.57 -14.37
C ARG A 199 8.43 8.33 -15.87
N TRP A 200 9.31 7.41 -16.25
CA TRP A 200 9.72 7.15 -17.63
C TRP A 200 9.53 5.67 -18.00
N PRO A 201 8.31 5.09 -17.88
CA PRO A 201 8.09 3.64 -18.02
C PRO A 201 8.44 3.09 -19.41
N GLU A 202 8.41 3.91 -20.46
CA GLU A 202 8.73 3.51 -21.83
C GLU A 202 10.18 3.84 -22.25
N GLU A 203 10.88 4.68 -21.48
CA GLU A 203 12.22 5.18 -21.85
C GLU A 203 13.32 4.66 -20.92
N TYR A 204 13.04 4.53 -19.62
CA TYR A 204 14.00 4.06 -18.65
C TYR A 204 14.09 2.53 -18.64
N GLN A 205 15.30 2.01 -18.82
CA GLN A 205 15.56 0.59 -18.71
C GLN A 205 15.80 0.19 -17.25
N ASP A 206 15.01 -0.75 -16.75
CA ASP A 206 15.15 -1.30 -15.38
C ASP A 206 16.58 -1.80 -15.12
N ASP A 207 17.22 -1.25 -14.09
CA ASP A 207 18.57 -1.65 -13.69
C ASP A 207 18.52 -2.87 -12.76
N ALA A 208 18.88 -4.03 -13.31
CA ALA A 208 18.97 -5.27 -12.56
C ALA A 208 19.89 -5.15 -11.33
N GLN A 209 20.98 -4.38 -11.37
CA GLN A 209 21.89 -4.20 -10.21
C GLN A 209 21.20 -3.52 -9.03
N SER A 210 20.20 -2.67 -9.32
CA SER A 210 19.41 -1.96 -8.32
C SER A 210 18.28 -2.79 -7.72
N ARG A 211 18.07 -4.01 -8.22
CA ARG A 211 17.12 -4.98 -7.69
C ARG A 211 17.79 -5.88 -6.64
N PHE A 212 17.03 -6.29 -5.63
CA PHE A 212 17.52 -7.26 -4.64
C PHE A 212 17.80 -8.61 -5.31
N ILE A 213 18.67 -9.43 -4.70
CA ILE A 213 18.97 -10.78 -5.21
C ILE A 213 17.69 -11.59 -5.45
N ASN A 214 16.69 -11.42 -4.59
CA ASN A 214 15.41 -12.13 -4.69
C ASN A 214 14.62 -11.80 -5.96
N GLU A 215 14.80 -10.60 -6.48
CA GLU A 215 14.14 -10.14 -7.69
C GLU A 215 14.93 -10.61 -8.92
N ARG A 216 16.25 -10.45 -8.90
CA ARG A 216 17.14 -10.89 -9.99
C ARG A 216 17.12 -12.40 -10.22
N ALA A 217 17.05 -13.18 -9.15
CA ALA A 217 17.07 -14.64 -9.22
C ALA A 217 15.68 -15.25 -9.43
N HIS A 218 14.62 -14.42 -9.44
CA HIS A 218 13.23 -14.89 -9.44
C HIS A 218 12.93 -15.95 -8.36
N GLY A 219 13.65 -15.89 -7.23
CA GLY A 219 13.57 -16.85 -6.14
C GLY A 219 14.12 -16.20 -4.87
N ASN A 220 13.71 -16.66 -3.70
CA ASN A 220 14.09 -16.01 -2.45
C ASN A 220 15.27 -16.72 -1.79
N ILE A 221 16.36 -16.01 -1.54
CA ILE A 221 17.55 -16.60 -0.92
C ILE A 221 17.26 -17.04 0.53
N GLN A 222 17.69 -18.25 0.88
CA GLN A 222 17.54 -18.87 2.21
C GLN A 222 18.82 -18.73 3.03
N LYS A 223 18.74 -19.06 4.32
CA LYS A 223 19.86 -18.95 5.27
C LYS A 223 21.08 -19.79 4.89
N ASP A 224 20.86 -20.90 4.19
CA ASP A 224 21.88 -21.83 3.72
C ASP A 224 22.39 -21.51 2.30
N GLY A 225 21.95 -20.40 1.71
CA GLY A 225 22.31 -19.99 0.35
C GLY A 225 21.50 -20.65 -0.77
N THR A 226 20.60 -21.58 -0.45
CA THR A 226 19.60 -22.11 -1.40
C THR A 226 18.51 -21.07 -1.65
N TYR A 227 17.57 -21.40 -2.52
CA TYR A 227 16.47 -20.53 -2.89
C TYR A 227 15.12 -21.20 -2.63
N SER A 228 14.11 -20.36 -2.43
CA SER A 228 12.72 -20.77 -2.46
C SER A 228 12.00 -20.23 -3.69
N VAL A 229 11.14 -21.05 -4.26
CA VAL A 229 10.35 -20.77 -5.46
C VAL A 229 8.88 -20.88 -5.13
N VAL A 230 8.10 -19.86 -5.50
CA VAL A 230 6.65 -19.83 -5.26
C VAL A 230 5.97 -19.59 -6.59
N PRO A 231 5.43 -20.64 -7.24
CA PRO A 231 4.59 -20.48 -8.42
C PRO A 231 3.38 -19.60 -8.09
N ARG A 232 2.99 -18.72 -9.02
CA ARG A 232 1.77 -17.91 -8.87
C ARG A 232 0.54 -18.81 -8.94
N MET A 233 -0.37 -18.66 -7.98
CA MET A 233 -1.68 -19.33 -7.98
C MET A 233 -2.74 -18.24 -7.81
N PHE A 234 -3.38 -17.83 -8.91
CA PHE A 234 -4.29 -16.68 -8.92
C PHE A 234 -5.48 -16.91 -7.98
N GLY A 235 -5.68 -15.99 -7.03
CA GLY A 235 -6.71 -16.10 -6.00
C GLY A 235 -6.55 -17.29 -5.06
N GLY A 236 -5.39 -17.97 -5.08
CA GLY A 236 -5.14 -19.21 -4.35
C GLY A 236 -5.77 -20.46 -4.96
N LEU A 237 -6.21 -20.39 -6.22
CA LEU A 237 -6.81 -21.52 -6.93
C LEU A 237 -5.74 -22.42 -7.56
N CYS A 238 -6.05 -23.72 -7.62
CA CYS A 238 -5.31 -24.72 -8.39
C CYS A 238 -6.24 -25.83 -8.88
N THR A 239 -5.80 -26.51 -9.92
CA THR A 239 -6.40 -27.73 -10.44
C THR A 239 -5.56 -28.95 -10.05
N PRO A 240 -6.08 -30.19 -10.21
CA PRO A 240 -5.27 -31.38 -10.04
C PRO A 240 -4.07 -31.46 -11.01
N SER A 241 -4.11 -30.86 -12.21
CA SER A 241 -2.93 -30.83 -13.09
C SER A 241 -1.86 -29.90 -12.55
N ASP A 242 -2.25 -28.75 -12.00
CA ASP A 242 -1.33 -27.78 -11.39
C ASP A 242 -0.56 -28.44 -10.24
N LEU A 243 -1.27 -29.16 -9.38
CA LEU A 243 -0.66 -29.87 -8.25
C LEU A 243 0.27 -31.01 -8.70
N ARG A 244 -0.08 -31.73 -9.76
CA ARG A 244 0.82 -32.75 -10.35
C ARG A 244 2.07 -32.11 -10.95
N ALA A 245 1.92 -31.03 -11.72
CA ALA A 245 3.06 -30.33 -12.30
C ALA A 245 4.02 -29.79 -11.22
N ILE A 246 3.49 -29.25 -10.12
CA ILE A 246 4.33 -28.84 -8.98
C ILE A 246 5.04 -30.06 -8.37
N ALA A 247 4.33 -31.17 -8.15
CA ALA A 247 4.93 -32.40 -7.62
C ALA A 247 6.03 -32.97 -8.54
N ASP A 248 5.78 -33.05 -9.84
CA ASP A 248 6.74 -33.54 -10.85
C ASP A 248 8.01 -32.66 -10.88
N VAL A 249 7.85 -31.33 -10.75
CA VAL A 249 8.97 -30.40 -10.61
C VAL A 249 9.71 -30.64 -9.30
N CYS A 250 9.00 -30.82 -8.19
CA CYS A 250 9.64 -31.12 -6.90
C CYS A 250 10.49 -32.40 -6.96
N ASP A 251 9.95 -33.47 -7.54
CA ASP A 251 10.66 -34.74 -7.70
C ASP A 251 11.87 -34.60 -8.65
N LYS A 252 11.72 -33.88 -9.77
CA LYS A 252 12.80 -33.69 -10.75
C LYS A 252 14.01 -32.93 -10.20
N TYR A 253 13.78 -31.95 -9.33
CA TYR A 253 14.83 -31.09 -8.78
C TYR A 253 15.20 -31.43 -7.33
N ASP A 254 14.77 -32.60 -6.85
CA ASP A 254 15.00 -33.07 -5.48
C ASP A 254 14.63 -32.01 -4.42
N VAL A 255 13.49 -31.33 -4.60
CA VAL A 255 13.04 -30.26 -3.70
C VAL A 255 12.70 -30.86 -2.32
N PRO A 256 13.43 -30.51 -1.25
CA PRO A 256 13.31 -31.19 0.04
C PRO A 256 12.04 -30.86 0.82
N GLU A 257 11.46 -29.67 0.62
CA GLU A 257 10.31 -29.22 1.41
C GLU A 257 9.36 -28.35 0.59
N MET A 258 8.06 -28.68 0.67
CA MET A 258 6.97 -27.88 0.14
C MET A 258 6.07 -27.39 1.27
N LYS A 259 5.71 -26.11 1.25
CA LYS A 259 4.91 -25.49 2.32
C LYS A 259 3.76 -24.66 1.77
N VAL A 260 2.56 -24.91 2.29
CA VAL A 260 1.42 -24.01 2.07
C VAL A 260 1.66 -22.71 2.84
N THR A 261 1.66 -21.60 2.12
CA THR A 261 1.90 -20.26 2.67
C THR A 261 0.62 -19.60 3.13
N GLY A 262 0.73 -18.63 4.03
CA GLY A 262 -0.40 -17.78 4.42
C GLY A 262 -0.97 -16.92 3.27
N GLY A 263 -0.33 -16.91 2.10
CA GLY A 263 -0.83 -16.27 0.87
C GLY A 263 -1.55 -17.23 -0.07
N GLN A 264 -1.99 -18.40 0.41
CA GLN A 264 -2.73 -19.40 -0.38
C GLN A 264 -1.94 -19.91 -1.60
N ARG A 265 -0.65 -20.17 -1.41
CA ARG A 265 0.26 -20.69 -2.43
C ARG A 265 1.18 -21.76 -1.86
N ILE A 266 1.84 -22.52 -2.73
CA ILE A 266 2.83 -23.53 -2.36
C ILE A 266 4.23 -22.97 -2.57
N ASP A 267 5.06 -23.06 -1.55
CA ASP A 267 6.46 -22.61 -1.54
C ASP A 267 7.40 -23.82 -1.58
N LEU A 268 8.38 -23.78 -2.48
CA LEU A 268 9.33 -24.86 -2.79
C LEU A 268 10.70 -24.46 -2.24
N PHE A 269 11.14 -25.04 -1.13
CA PHE A 269 12.38 -24.67 -0.45
C PHE A 269 13.57 -25.55 -0.84
N GLY A 270 14.78 -25.02 -0.72
CA GLY A 270 16.02 -25.80 -0.89
C GLY A 270 16.52 -25.92 -2.33
N VAL A 271 15.98 -25.12 -3.25
CA VAL A 271 16.37 -25.13 -4.67
C VAL A 271 17.76 -24.51 -4.84
N LYS A 272 18.67 -25.18 -5.54
CA LYS A 272 20.01 -24.61 -5.84
C LYS A 272 19.90 -23.49 -6.87
N LYS A 273 20.86 -22.57 -6.86
CA LYS A 273 20.83 -21.38 -7.72
C LYS A 273 20.83 -21.74 -9.21
N GLU A 274 21.65 -22.71 -9.58
CA GLU A 274 21.81 -23.25 -10.92
C GLU A 274 20.55 -23.94 -11.45
N ASP A 275 19.71 -24.47 -10.55
CA ASP A 275 18.46 -25.13 -10.90
C ASP A 275 17.30 -24.15 -11.09
N LEU A 276 17.45 -22.88 -10.70
CA LEU A 276 16.38 -21.88 -10.82
C LEU A 276 15.90 -21.69 -12.28
N PRO A 277 16.77 -21.44 -13.28
CA PRO A 277 16.30 -21.26 -14.65
C PRO A 277 15.57 -22.49 -15.24
N PRO A 278 16.09 -23.73 -15.16
CA PRO A 278 15.38 -24.88 -15.71
C PRO A 278 14.12 -25.21 -14.90
N LEU A 279 14.12 -25.05 -13.56
CA LEU A 279 12.91 -25.24 -12.75
C LEU A 279 11.81 -24.25 -13.14
N TRP A 280 12.15 -22.97 -13.33
CA TRP A 280 11.19 -21.97 -13.81
C TRP A 280 10.68 -22.27 -15.22
N LYS A 281 11.54 -22.83 -16.09
CA LYS A 281 11.12 -23.26 -17.42
C LYS A 281 10.03 -24.32 -17.32
N ASP A 282 10.23 -25.38 -16.53
CA ASP A 282 9.24 -26.45 -16.37
C ASP A 282 7.93 -25.94 -15.77
N LEU A 283 8.01 -25.08 -14.74
CA LEU A 283 6.82 -24.42 -14.17
C LEU A 283 6.09 -23.57 -15.21
N THR A 284 6.82 -22.83 -16.05
CA THR A 284 6.24 -21.99 -17.10
C THR A 284 5.59 -22.82 -18.20
N ASP A 285 6.21 -23.92 -18.60
CA ASP A 285 5.64 -24.87 -19.57
C ASP A 285 4.33 -25.48 -19.03
N ALA A 286 4.20 -25.64 -17.71
CA ALA A 286 2.97 -26.04 -17.03
C ALA A 286 1.95 -24.90 -16.80
N GLY A 287 2.26 -23.67 -17.24
CA GLY A 287 1.37 -22.52 -17.18
C GLY A 287 1.52 -21.63 -15.95
N PHE A 288 2.50 -21.89 -15.07
CA PHE A 288 2.78 -21.03 -13.94
C PHE A 288 3.63 -19.82 -14.33
N VAL A 289 3.38 -18.68 -13.69
CA VAL A 289 4.25 -17.51 -13.75
C VAL A 289 4.93 -17.26 -12.40
N SER A 290 5.94 -16.40 -12.38
CA SER A 290 6.62 -16.06 -11.13
C SER A 290 5.69 -15.40 -10.12
N GLY A 291 5.68 -15.96 -8.91
CA GLY A 291 4.86 -15.50 -7.79
C GLY A 291 5.37 -14.26 -7.06
N HIS A 292 6.54 -13.70 -7.40
CA HIS A 292 7.23 -12.66 -6.62
C HIS A 292 7.00 -12.82 -5.11
N ALA A 293 7.49 -13.91 -4.51
CA ALA A 293 7.29 -14.17 -3.09
C ALA A 293 8.00 -13.15 -2.20
N TYR A 294 9.16 -12.63 -2.65
CA TYR A 294 9.98 -11.70 -1.87
C TYR A 294 10.48 -10.42 -2.60
N GLY A 295 10.13 -10.14 -3.87
CA GLY A 295 10.38 -8.84 -4.55
C GLY A 295 9.55 -7.61 -4.09
N LYS A 296 9.95 -6.38 -4.42
CA LYS A 296 9.18 -5.18 -4.06
C LYS A 296 8.00 -4.97 -5.02
N ALA A 297 7.01 -5.84 -4.90
CA ALA A 297 5.90 -6.01 -5.82
C ALA A 297 4.66 -6.54 -5.11
N MET A 298 3.57 -6.70 -5.86
CA MET A 298 2.37 -7.42 -5.42
C MET A 298 2.72 -8.87 -5.07
N ARG A 299 2.44 -9.25 -3.82
CA ARG A 299 2.77 -10.57 -3.28
C ARG A 299 1.71 -11.62 -3.58
N THR A 300 0.46 -11.33 -3.20
CA THR A 300 -0.68 -12.25 -3.24
C THR A 300 -1.96 -11.44 -3.08
N VAL A 301 -3.03 -11.94 -3.69
CA VAL A 301 -4.40 -11.56 -3.37
C VAL A 301 -5.07 -12.72 -2.65
N LYS A 302 -5.31 -12.56 -1.33
CA LYS A 302 -6.00 -13.59 -0.56
C LYS A 302 -7.49 -13.55 -0.84
N THR A 303 -8.12 -14.70 -1.03
CA THR A 303 -9.56 -14.80 -1.23
C THR A 303 -10.20 -15.78 -0.25
N CYS A 304 -11.41 -15.51 0.20
CA CYS A 304 -12.23 -16.56 0.81
C CYS A 304 -12.91 -17.38 -0.29
N ALA A 305 -13.57 -18.48 0.10
CA ALA A 305 -14.29 -19.34 -0.84
C ALA A 305 -15.53 -18.66 -1.48
N GLY A 306 -15.95 -17.50 -0.93
CA GLY A 306 -17.04 -16.67 -1.42
C GLY A 306 -18.39 -17.38 -1.48
N LYS A 307 -19.38 -16.75 -2.12
CA LYS A 307 -20.72 -17.31 -2.31
C LYS A 307 -20.76 -18.59 -3.15
N THR A 308 -19.67 -18.90 -3.85
CA THR A 308 -19.58 -20.09 -4.70
C THR A 308 -19.59 -21.37 -3.86
N TRP A 309 -18.90 -21.36 -2.71
CA TRP A 309 -18.73 -22.55 -1.87
C TRP A 309 -19.08 -22.34 -0.40
N CYS A 310 -18.89 -21.13 0.14
CA CYS A 310 -19.16 -20.85 1.54
C CYS A 310 -20.67 -20.65 1.75
N ARG A 311 -21.25 -21.40 2.70
CA ARG A 311 -22.65 -21.21 3.14
C ARG A 311 -22.97 -19.77 3.57
N PHE A 312 -21.98 -19.04 4.08
CA PHE A 312 -22.11 -17.64 4.53
C PHE A 312 -21.56 -16.64 3.52
N GLY A 313 -21.14 -17.09 2.34
CA GLY A 313 -20.62 -16.21 1.30
C GLY A 313 -21.74 -15.32 0.75
N THR A 314 -21.51 -14.03 0.76
CA THR A 314 -22.40 -12.97 0.26
C THR A 314 -22.11 -12.62 -1.19
N GLN A 315 -20.84 -12.67 -1.62
CA GLN A 315 -20.39 -12.22 -2.94
C GLN A 315 -19.31 -13.14 -3.55
N ASN A 316 -19.03 -12.96 -4.85
CA ASN A 316 -17.97 -13.69 -5.55
C ASN A 316 -16.59 -13.05 -5.28
N SER A 317 -16.07 -13.26 -4.08
CA SER A 317 -14.76 -12.76 -3.66
C SER A 317 -13.60 -13.42 -4.42
N THR A 318 -13.67 -14.72 -4.68
CA THR A 318 -12.62 -15.46 -5.42
C THR A 318 -12.43 -14.89 -6.81
N GLY A 319 -13.52 -14.71 -7.59
CA GLY A 319 -13.43 -14.19 -8.95
C GLY A 319 -12.94 -12.75 -9.02
N LEU A 320 -13.33 -11.89 -8.05
CA LEU A 320 -12.80 -10.53 -7.96
C LEU A 320 -11.31 -10.54 -7.57
N GLY A 321 -10.91 -11.42 -6.66
CA GLY A 321 -9.51 -11.56 -6.25
C GLY A 321 -8.59 -12.00 -7.38
N VAL A 322 -9.03 -12.96 -8.21
CA VAL A 322 -8.31 -13.37 -9.43
C VAL A 322 -8.11 -12.17 -10.36
N LYS A 323 -9.17 -11.44 -10.67
CA LYS A 323 -9.09 -10.25 -11.55
C LYS A 323 -8.15 -9.18 -11.01
N LEU A 324 -8.19 -8.91 -9.69
CA LEU A 324 -7.29 -7.98 -9.04
C LEU A 324 -5.83 -8.46 -9.11
N GLU A 325 -5.60 -9.76 -8.94
CA GLU A 325 -4.27 -10.34 -9.03
C GLU A 325 -3.73 -10.25 -10.47
N GLU A 326 -4.51 -10.64 -11.48
CA GLU A 326 -4.17 -10.51 -12.90
C GLU A 326 -3.85 -9.07 -13.32
N LEU A 327 -4.58 -8.10 -12.77
CA LEU A 327 -4.36 -6.68 -13.04
C LEU A 327 -3.04 -6.15 -12.45
N THR A 328 -2.61 -6.71 -11.31
CA THR A 328 -1.57 -6.08 -10.47
C THR A 328 -0.32 -6.92 -10.26
N TRP A 329 -0.28 -8.19 -10.69
CA TRP A 329 0.83 -9.10 -10.36
C TRP A 329 2.19 -8.68 -10.90
N GLY A 330 2.22 -7.96 -12.03
CA GLY A 330 3.43 -7.41 -12.63
C GLY A 330 3.84 -6.03 -12.09
N SER A 331 3.08 -5.46 -11.14
CA SER A 331 3.36 -4.12 -10.62
C SER A 331 4.55 -4.11 -9.66
N TRP A 332 5.47 -3.17 -9.91
CA TRP A 332 6.57 -2.84 -9.01
C TRP A 332 6.19 -1.67 -8.13
N MET A 333 6.61 -1.72 -6.87
CA MET A 333 6.31 -0.70 -5.86
C MET A 333 7.55 -0.45 -4.99
N PRO A 334 7.64 0.65 -4.23
CA PRO A 334 8.78 0.91 -3.33
C PRO A 334 8.93 -0.16 -2.24
N HIS A 335 7.82 -0.83 -1.91
CA HIS A 335 7.73 -1.86 -0.91
C HIS A 335 6.74 -2.96 -1.31
N LYS A 336 6.82 -4.12 -0.65
CA LYS A 336 5.86 -5.22 -0.84
C LYS A 336 4.48 -4.81 -0.36
N TYR A 337 3.46 -5.25 -1.08
CA TYR A 337 2.07 -5.12 -0.66
C TYR A 337 1.29 -6.41 -0.92
N LYS A 338 0.15 -6.54 -0.24
CA LYS A 338 -0.75 -7.69 -0.31
C LYS A 338 -2.17 -7.16 -0.39
N LEU A 339 -3.01 -7.85 -1.15
CA LEU A 339 -4.43 -7.55 -1.23
C LEU A 339 -5.22 -8.71 -0.64
N ALA A 340 -6.46 -8.45 -0.27
CA ALA A 340 -7.41 -9.47 0.10
C ALA A 340 -8.80 -9.09 -0.39
N VAL A 341 -9.57 -10.09 -0.79
CA VAL A 341 -10.99 -9.94 -1.13
C VAL A 341 -11.79 -10.88 -0.25
N SER A 342 -12.64 -10.28 0.59
CA SER A 342 -13.67 -11.00 1.33
C SER A 342 -15.02 -10.76 0.68
N GLY A 343 -15.90 -11.74 0.81
CA GLY A 343 -17.22 -11.75 0.21
C GLY A 343 -17.99 -12.95 0.70
#